data_AF-A0A8J2Z2T8-F1
#
_entry.id   AF-A0A8J2Z2T8-F1
#
_cell.length_a   1.000
_cell.length_b   1.000
_cell.length_c   1.000
_cell.angle_alpha   90.00
_cell.angle_beta   90.00
_cell.angle_gamma   90.00
#
_symmetry.space_group_name_H-M   'P 1'
#
loop_
_entity.id
_entity.type
_entity.pdbx_description
1 polymer ?
#
loop_
_entity_poly.entity_id
_entity_poly.type
_entity_poly.pdbx_seq_one_letter_code
_entity_poly.pdbx_strand_id
1 'polypeptide(L)'
;MNSYEERQEARKQRYKEKAQELAHLSNELAEESSKMARAIPFGQPILVGHHSEKSDRSYRAKIGAKMDKAVAAQDKAEYYAQKAESVGKGGISNYDPEAAEKIKEKIESLKSENERMKDINKQWRKIFNKIAKPRKTISKYGEYSYLQEEERKACHYAIKDFKQVDEVAAKKLYRVLISSSHWVPYYLMKQPYKTDTAEIRRLEQRLELLEKYADKSTQEVEKNGYKCTQDPEEMRVMFEFDGKPSEEVRDILKRNGFKWSRYACAWVRKLTPNASYQARLVMQSLDKLAGDGGE
;
A
#
# COMPACT_ATOMS: atom_id res chain seq x y z
N MET A 1 4.35 17.89 19.12
CA MET A 1 3.83 17.28 17.89
C MET A 1 4.64 17.83 16.75
N ASN A 2 5.03 16.99 15.80
CA ASN A 2 5.94 17.36 14.72
C ASN A 2 5.13 17.86 13.49
N SER A 3 5.66 18.81 12.71
CA SER A 3 4.99 19.40 11.53
C SER A 3 4.44 18.37 10.53
N TYR A 4 5.10 17.22 10.39
CA TYR A 4 4.58 16.11 9.59
C TYR A 4 3.32 15.46 10.19
N GLU A 5 3.35 15.20 11.50
CA GLU A 5 2.23 14.60 12.22
C GLU A 5 1.03 15.55 12.21
N GLU A 6 1.25 16.84 12.39
CA GLU A 6 0.21 17.87 12.31
C GLU A 6 -0.48 17.85 10.93
N ARG A 7 0.29 17.71 9.85
CA ARG A 7 -0.26 17.55 8.48
C ARG A 7 -1.08 16.26 8.33
N GLN A 8 -0.66 15.16 8.96
CA GLN A 8 -1.42 13.91 8.95
C GLN A 8 -2.73 14.07 9.74
N GLU A 9 -2.69 14.69 10.91
CA GLU A 9 -3.87 14.92 11.73
C GLU A 9 -4.86 15.88 11.06
N ALA A 10 -4.40 17.01 10.54
CA ALA A 10 -5.25 17.93 9.78
C ALA A 10 -5.92 17.24 8.58
N ARG A 11 -5.18 16.37 7.87
CA ARG A 11 -5.73 15.56 6.78
C ARG A 11 -6.79 14.57 7.27
N LYS A 12 -6.51 13.88 8.38
CA LYS A 12 -7.43 12.92 9.01
C LYS A 12 -8.71 13.63 9.46
N GLN A 13 -8.57 14.78 10.10
CA GLN A 13 -9.66 15.59 10.60
C GLN A 13 -10.55 16.08 9.47
N ARG A 14 -9.97 16.63 8.40
CA ARG A 14 -10.72 17.02 7.19
C ARG A 14 -11.52 15.86 6.58
N TYR A 15 -10.97 14.64 6.57
CA TYR A 15 -11.71 13.46 6.09
C TYR A 15 -12.84 13.06 7.04
N LYS A 16 -12.64 13.18 8.36
CA LYS A 16 -13.70 12.93 9.34
C LYS A 16 -14.84 13.93 9.21
N GLU A 17 -14.54 15.22 9.13
CA GLU A 17 -15.52 16.29 8.95
C GLU A 17 -16.35 16.03 7.69
N LYS A 18 -15.68 15.75 6.56
CA LYS A 18 -16.35 15.44 5.31
C LYS A 18 -17.23 14.18 5.39
N ALA A 19 -16.79 13.15 6.13
CA ALA A 19 -17.60 11.97 6.36
C ALA A 19 -18.85 12.29 7.20
N GLN A 20 -18.71 13.11 8.24
CA GLN A 20 -19.83 13.55 9.08
C GLN A 20 -20.84 14.40 8.31
N GLU A 21 -20.37 15.38 7.52
CA GLU A 21 -21.22 16.20 6.66
C GLU A 21 -22.04 15.33 5.67
N LEU A 22 -21.40 14.36 5.02
CA LEU A 22 -22.07 13.46 4.08
C LEU A 22 -23.03 12.49 4.77
N ALA A 23 -22.71 12.03 5.97
CA ALA A 23 -23.61 11.21 6.77
C ALA A 23 -24.85 12.00 7.21
N HIS A 24 -24.68 13.27 7.61
CA HIS A 24 -25.78 14.17 7.91
C HIS A 24 -26.68 14.37 6.68
N LEU A 25 -26.09 14.69 5.53
CA LEU A 25 -26.81 14.84 4.27
C LEU A 25 -27.58 13.56 3.88
N SER A 26 -26.97 12.37 4.07
CA SER A 26 -27.64 11.09 3.84
C SER A 26 -28.89 10.96 4.71
N ASN A 27 -28.77 11.24 6.01
CA ASN A 27 -29.90 11.16 6.95
C ASN A 27 -31.01 12.16 6.59
N GLU A 28 -30.66 13.40 6.22
CA GLU A 28 -31.63 14.40 5.77
C GLU A 28 -32.39 13.92 4.53
N LEU A 29 -31.68 13.44 3.50
CA LEU A 29 -32.30 12.95 2.27
C LEU A 29 -33.18 11.71 2.51
N ALA A 30 -32.73 10.80 3.37
CA ALA A 30 -33.49 9.61 3.76
C ALA A 30 -34.76 9.99 4.54
N GLU A 31 -34.67 10.97 5.44
CA GLU A 31 -35.82 11.47 6.20
C GLU A 31 -36.81 12.19 5.30
N GLU A 32 -36.35 13.02 4.37
CA GLU A 32 -37.20 13.66 3.36
C GLU A 32 -37.90 12.63 2.46
N SER A 33 -37.17 11.61 1.99
CA SER A 33 -37.74 10.49 1.23
C SER A 33 -38.82 9.76 2.05
N SER A 34 -38.54 9.50 3.32
CA SER A 34 -39.47 8.87 4.25
C SER A 34 -40.71 9.73 4.50
N LYS A 35 -40.56 11.05 4.66
CA LYS A 35 -41.68 12.01 4.79
C LYS A 35 -42.56 11.98 3.55
N MET A 36 -41.95 11.97 2.35
CA MET A 36 -42.70 11.84 1.09
C MET A 36 -43.45 10.51 1.00
N ALA A 37 -42.83 9.40 1.41
CA ALA A 37 -43.45 8.08 1.41
C ALA A 37 -44.62 7.97 2.39
N ARG A 38 -44.51 8.58 3.59
CA ARG A 38 -45.59 8.60 4.60
C ARG A 38 -46.86 9.31 4.12
N ALA A 39 -46.77 10.20 3.13
CA ALA A 39 -47.93 10.84 2.53
C ALA A 39 -48.80 9.87 1.71
N ILE A 40 -48.27 8.69 1.35
CA ILE A 40 -49.01 7.64 0.64
C ILE A 40 -49.56 6.65 1.69
N PRO A 41 -50.90 6.52 1.82
CA PRO A 41 -51.52 5.47 2.63
C PRO A 41 -50.95 4.08 2.33
N PHE A 42 -50.67 3.32 3.38
CA PHE A 42 -50.12 1.97 3.25
C PHE A 42 -51.06 1.07 2.44
N GLY A 43 -50.50 0.33 1.48
CA GLY A 43 -51.26 -0.59 0.63
C GLY A 43 -52.02 0.06 -0.53
N GLN A 44 -51.98 1.38 -0.71
CA GLN A 44 -52.65 2.04 -1.84
C GLN A 44 -51.98 1.63 -3.18
N PRO A 45 -52.71 0.97 -4.10
CA PRO A 45 -52.19 0.62 -5.41
C PRO A 45 -52.13 1.84 -6.35
N ILE A 46 -51.29 1.74 -7.39
CA ILE A 46 -51.31 2.72 -8.49
C ILE A 46 -52.58 2.47 -9.31
N LEU A 47 -53.40 3.51 -9.48
CA LEU A 47 -54.62 3.45 -10.30
C LEU A 47 -54.26 3.54 -11.78
N VAL A 48 -54.06 2.39 -12.43
CA VAL A 48 -53.71 2.31 -13.85
C VAL A 48 -54.90 2.77 -14.72
N GLY A 49 -54.65 3.67 -15.68
CA GLY A 49 -55.65 4.25 -16.56
C GLY A 49 -56.39 5.47 -16.00
N HIS A 50 -56.16 5.84 -14.74
CA HIS A 50 -56.77 7.03 -14.13
C HIS A 50 -55.97 8.31 -14.45
N HIS A 51 -56.63 9.48 -14.46
CA HIS A 51 -55.96 10.76 -14.80
C HIS A 51 -54.79 11.11 -13.85
N SER A 52 -54.76 10.54 -12.64
CA SER A 52 -53.70 10.75 -11.64
C SER A 52 -52.52 9.79 -11.76
N GLU A 53 -52.60 8.76 -12.61
CA GLU A 53 -51.59 7.70 -12.72
C GLU A 53 -50.18 8.27 -12.94
N LYS A 54 -50.03 9.17 -13.92
CA LYS A 54 -48.74 9.78 -14.27
C LYS A 54 -48.13 10.55 -13.10
N SER A 55 -48.97 11.25 -12.34
CA SER A 55 -48.53 12.03 -11.18
C SER A 55 -48.08 11.12 -10.04
N ASP A 56 -48.84 10.06 -9.72
CA ASP A 56 -48.48 9.12 -8.66
C ASP A 56 -47.16 8.39 -8.98
N ARG A 57 -47.00 7.92 -10.22
CA ARG A 57 -45.74 7.31 -10.69
C ARG A 57 -44.56 8.27 -10.55
N SER A 58 -44.72 9.53 -10.97
CA SER A 58 -43.66 10.53 -10.84
C SER A 58 -43.31 10.83 -9.38
N TYR A 59 -44.32 10.91 -8.51
CA TYR A 59 -44.13 11.15 -7.08
C TYR A 59 -43.37 9.98 -6.41
N ARG A 60 -43.78 8.74 -6.67
CA ARG A 60 -43.08 7.53 -6.21
C ARG A 60 -41.66 7.42 -6.76
N ALA A 61 -41.44 7.79 -8.02
CA ALA A 61 -40.10 7.83 -8.61
C ALA A 61 -39.19 8.87 -7.92
N LYS A 62 -39.74 10.03 -7.50
CA LYS A 62 -38.99 11.04 -6.74
C LYS A 62 -38.57 10.53 -5.35
N ILE A 63 -39.41 9.73 -4.69
CA ILE A 63 -39.07 9.06 -3.43
C ILE A 63 -37.85 8.15 -3.64
N GLY A 64 -37.93 7.26 -4.63
CA GLY A 64 -36.80 6.37 -4.99
C GLY A 64 -35.53 7.15 -5.30
N ALA A 65 -35.60 8.13 -6.21
CA ALA A 65 -34.45 8.93 -6.61
C ALA A 65 -33.83 9.74 -5.44
N LYS A 66 -34.63 10.15 -4.45
CA LYS A 66 -34.11 10.82 -3.26
C LYS A 66 -33.42 9.82 -2.32
N MET A 67 -34.00 8.62 -2.16
CA MET A 67 -33.35 7.55 -1.41
C MET A 67 -32.03 7.11 -2.07
N ASP A 68 -31.99 7.00 -3.40
CA ASP A 68 -30.75 6.68 -4.14
C ASP A 68 -29.66 7.72 -3.86
N LYS A 69 -30.02 9.00 -3.79
CA LYS A 69 -29.09 10.07 -3.40
C LYS A 69 -28.61 9.95 -1.95
N ALA A 70 -29.50 9.54 -1.04
CA ALA A 70 -29.13 9.30 0.35
C ALA A 70 -28.11 8.16 0.45
N VAL A 71 -28.38 7.02 -0.19
CA VAL A 71 -27.45 5.88 -0.26
C VAL A 71 -26.11 6.30 -0.87
N ALA A 72 -26.12 7.04 -1.98
CA ALA A 72 -24.88 7.51 -2.60
C ALA A 72 -24.10 8.51 -1.70
N ALA A 73 -24.77 9.28 -0.85
CA ALA A 73 -24.13 10.14 0.14
C ALA A 73 -23.53 9.30 1.29
N GLN A 74 -24.24 8.28 1.75
CA GLN A 74 -23.75 7.32 2.74
C GLN A 74 -22.50 6.58 2.27
N ASP A 75 -22.51 6.04 1.05
CA ASP A 75 -21.34 5.36 0.47
C ASP A 75 -20.10 6.27 0.44
N LYS A 76 -20.31 7.56 0.12
CA LYS A 76 -19.23 8.55 0.15
C LYS A 76 -18.78 8.87 1.59
N ALA A 77 -19.70 8.94 2.55
CA ALA A 77 -19.37 9.12 3.95
C ALA A 77 -18.47 7.99 4.46
N GLU A 78 -18.86 6.73 4.17
CA GLU A 78 -18.08 5.54 4.50
C GLU A 78 -16.71 5.54 3.82
N TYR A 79 -16.65 5.92 2.54
CA TYR A 79 -15.38 6.08 1.84
C TYR A 79 -14.45 7.07 2.56
N TYR A 80 -14.93 8.25 2.95
CA TYR A 80 -14.10 9.23 3.66
C TYR A 80 -13.75 8.80 5.09
N ALA A 81 -14.63 8.07 5.77
CA ALA A 81 -14.34 7.47 7.06
C ALA A 81 -13.18 6.45 6.95
N GLN A 82 -13.26 5.53 5.99
CA GLN A 82 -12.17 4.58 5.69
C GLN A 82 -10.87 5.32 5.32
N LYS A 83 -10.96 6.41 4.54
CA LYS A 83 -9.79 7.24 4.23
C LYS A 83 -9.19 7.86 5.48
N ALA A 84 -9.99 8.39 6.40
CA ALA A 84 -9.53 8.93 7.67
C ALA A 84 -8.82 7.86 8.52
N GLU A 85 -9.35 6.63 8.58
CA GLU A 85 -8.71 5.51 9.28
C GLU A 85 -7.41 5.05 8.63
N SER A 86 -7.28 5.21 7.31
CA SER A 86 -6.08 4.83 6.57
C SER A 86 -4.94 5.85 6.71
N VAL A 87 -5.23 7.10 7.11
CA VAL A 87 -4.19 8.11 7.33
C VAL A 87 -3.23 7.64 8.42
N GLY A 88 -1.93 7.69 8.15
CA GLY A 88 -0.88 7.22 9.07
C GLY A 88 -0.63 5.70 9.07
N LYS A 89 -1.48 4.87 8.45
CA LYS A 89 -1.25 3.40 8.32
C LYS A 89 -0.31 3.02 7.17
N GLY A 90 0.16 4.01 6.40
CA GLY A 90 1.10 3.80 5.30
C GLY A 90 2.51 3.48 5.79
N GLY A 91 3.42 3.23 4.84
CA GLY A 91 4.84 3.11 5.17
C GLY A 91 5.42 4.40 5.73
N ILE A 92 6.57 4.30 6.41
CA ILE A 92 7.31 5.42 6.99
C ILE A 92 7.54 6.47 5.89
N SER A 93 7.10 7.71 6.10
CA SER A 93 7.23 8.81 5.15
C SER A 93 8.66 9.36 5.14
N ASN A 94 9.07 10.07 4.07
CA ASN A 94 10.34 10.83 4.11
C ASN A 94 10.17 12.19 4.80
N TYR A 95 8.96 12.75 4.82
CA TYR A 95 8.69 14.05 5.44
C TYR A 95 8.65 13.99 6.96
N ASP A 96 8.78 12.79 7.54
CA ASP A 96 8.87 12.61 8.98
C ASP A 96 10.34 12.79 9.38
N PRO A 97 10.74 13.81 10.15
CA PRO A 97 12.12 13.96 10.62
C PRO A 97 12.59 12.77 11.47
N GLU A 98 11.68 12.01 12.08
CA GLU A 98 12.00 10.78 12.82
C GLU A 98 12.05 9.55 11.90
N ALA A 99 11.96 9.72 10.57
CA ALA A 99 11.95 8.62 9.62
C ALA A 99 13.18 7.71 9.75
N ALA A 100 14.37 8.27 9.99
CA ALA A 100 15.59 7.49 10.16
C ALA A 100 15.51 6.56 11.38
N GLU A 101 15.02 7.07 12.51
CA GLU A 101 14.84 6.30 13.75
C GLU A 101 13.79 5.20 13.57
N LYS A 102 12.61 5.55 13.04
CA LYS A 102 11.53 4.57 12.74
C LYS A 102 11.99 3.47 11.77
N ILE A 103 12.86 3.81 10.81
CA ILE A 103 13.46 2.82 9.89
C ILE A 103 14.45 1.91 10.62
N LYS A 104 15.30 2.44 11.50
CA LYS A 104 16.24 1.65 12.32
C LYS A 104 15.49 0.63 13.18
N GLU A 105 14.47 1.08 13.91
CA GLU A 105 13.62 0.21 14.73
C GLU A 105 12.94 -0.88 13.88
N LYS A 106 12.42 -0.51 12.70
CA LYS A 106 11.77 -1.48 11.81
C LYS A 106 12.77 -2.52 11.29
N ILE A 107 13.99 -2.12 10.94
CA ILE A 107 15.06 -3.05 10.54
C ILE A 107 15.37 -4.01 11.67
N GLU A 108 15.51 -3.52 12.90
CA GLU A 108 15.81 -4.34 14.08
C GLU A 108 14.70 -5.36 14.34
N SER A 109 13.44 -4.92 14.32
CA SER A 109 12.26 -5.79 14.43
C SER A 109 12.22 -6.86 13.33
N LEU A 110 12.52 -6.50 12.08
CA LEU A 110 12.56 -7.48 10.98
C LEU A 110 13.74 -8.44 11.11
N LYS A 111 14.88 -8.00 11.65
CA LYS A 111 16.05 -8.85 11.91
C LYS A 111 15.74 -9.88 12.99
N SER A 112 15.19 -9.46 14.13
CA SER A 112 14.83 -10.37 15.22
C SER A 112 13.75 -11.38 14.79
N GLU A 113 12.74 -10.94 14.05
CA GLU A 113 11.72 -11.85 13.50
C GLU A 113 12.34 -12.84 12.50
N ASN A 114 13.26 -12.39 11.64
CA ASN A 114 13.97 -13.29 10.73
C ASN A 114 14.86 -14.30 11.46
N GLU A 115 15.49 -13.93 12.57
CA GLU A 115 16.25 -14.86 13.41
C GLU A 115 15.35 -15.91 14.04
N ARG A 116 14.23 -15.49 14.63
CA ARG A 116 13.19 -16.41 15.11
C ARG A 116 12.74 -17.38 14.01
N MET A 117 12.46 -16.88 12.80
CA MET A 117 12.07 -17.72 11.66
C MET A 117 13.18 -18.69 11.23
N LYS A 118 14.45 -18.27 11.27
CA LYS A 118 15.60 -19.16 11.00
C LYS A 118 15.71 -20.25 12.05
N ASP A 119 15.52 -19.93 13.32
CA ASP A 119 15.56 -20.90 14.40
C ASP A 119 14.42 -21.91 14.30
N ILE A 120 13.21 -21.44 13.99
CA ILE A 120 12.08 -22.32 13.70
C ILE A 120 12.38 -23.20 12.48
N ASN A 121 12.91 -22.64 11.39
CA ASN A 121 13.32 -23.39 10.20
C ASN A 121 14.46 -24.39 10.49
N LYS A 122 15.34 -24.11 11.45
CA LYS A 122 16.41 -25.01 11.89
C LYS A 122 15.83 -26.19 12.68
N GLN A 123 14.94 -25.92 13.62
CA GLN A 123 14.21 -26.94 14.37
C GLN A 123 13.36 -27.81 13.43
N TRP A 124 12.66 -27.17 12.50
CA TRP A 124 11.95 -27.79 11.39
C TRP A 124 12.80 -28.82 10.64
N ARG A 125 13.96 -28.39 10.12
CA ARG A 125 14.89 -29.26 9.38
C ARG A 125 15.40 -30.42 10.24
N LYS A 126 15.73 -30.19 11.51
CA LYS A 126 16.21 -31.25 12.43
C LYS A 126 15.17 -32.34 12.62
N ILE A 127 13.91 -31.94 12.77
CA ILE A 127 12.78 -32.83 13.00
C ILE A 127 12.43 -33.59 11.71
N PHE A 128 12.31 -32.90 10.58
CA PHE A 128 11.75 -33.48 9.35
C PHE A 128 12.78 -34.12 8.40
N ASN A 129 14.00 -33.61 8.27
CA ASN A 129 15.01 -34.21 7.38
C ASN A 129 15.47 -35.60 7.84
N LYS A 130 15.30 -35.91 9.13
CA LYS A 130 15.62 -37.23 9.68
C LYS A 130 14.55 -38.29 9.35
N ILE A 131 13.29 -37.88 9.22
CA ILE A 131 12.14 -38.78 9.06
C ILE A 131 11.79 -38.98 7.59
N ALA A 132 11.84 -37.92 6.78
CA ALA A 132 11.49 -37.96 5.38
C ALA A 132 12.76 -37.81 4.51
N LYS A 133 13.61 -38.84 4.53
CA LYS A 133 14.70 -38.95 3.54
C LYS A 133 14.05 -39.09 2.16
N PRO A 134 14.44 -38.32 1.13
CA PRO A 134 13.98 -38.58 -0.22
C PRO A 134 14.47 -39.97 -0.63
N ARG A 135 13.57 -40.96 -0.73
CA ARG A 135 13.90 -42.22 -1.39
C ARG A 135 14.15 -41.86 -2.86
N LYS A 136 15.37 -42.09 -3.35
CA LYS A 136 15.73 -41.88 -4.76
C LYS A 136 14.97 -42.93 -5.59
N THR A 137 13.76 -42.63 -6.03
CA THR A 137 13.11 -43.37 -7.11
C THR A 137 12.97 -42.43 -8.30
N ILE A 138 13.87 -42.62 -9.27
CA ILE A 138 13.78 -41.97 -10.58
C ILE A 138 12.82 -42.84 -11.41
N SER A 139 11.66 -42.29 -11.79
CA SER A 139 10.86 -42.77 -12.91
C SER A 139 10.07 -41.62 -13.52
N LYS A 140 10.03 -41.59 -14.85
CA LYS A 140 9.35 -40.60 -15.70
C LYS A 140 7.81 -40.68 -15.59
N TYR A 141 7.27 -41.77 -15.03
CA TYR A 141 5.85 -41.95 -14.74
C TYR A 141 5.69 -42.54 -13.32
N GLY A 142 5.62 -41.63 -12.35
CA GLY A 142 5.15 -41.77 -10.96
C GLY A 142 5.17 -43.13 -10.26
N GLU A 143 6.06 -43.27 -9.28
CA GLU A 143 5.83 -44.10 -8.10
C GLU A 143 6.07 -43.27 -6.83
N TYR A 144 5.04 -43.17 -5.97
CA TYR A 144 5.10 -42.49 -4.69
C TYR A 144 5.68 -43.45 -3.64
N SER A 145 6.76 -43.04 -2.95
CA SER A 145 7.25 -43.78 -1.78
C SER A 145 6.40 -43.45 -0.56
N TYR A 146 5.61 -44.41 -0.10
CA TYR A 146 4.82 -44.31 1.13
C TYR A 146 5.73 -44.24 2.36
N LEU A 147 5.35 -43.39 3.34
CA LEU A 147 5.88 -43.48 4.69
C LEU A 147 5.32 -44.74 5.34
N GLN A 148 6.18 -45.55 5.95
CA GLN A 148 5.75 -46.68 6.78
C GLN A 148 5.00 -46.18 8.03
N GLU A 149 4.25 -47.07 8.69
CA GLU A 149 3.42 -46.68 9.84
C GLU A 149 4.27 -46.11 10.99
N GLU A 150 5.48 -46.67 11.20
CA GLU A 150 6.45 -46.19 12.18
C GLU A 150 6.99 -44.81 11.83
N GLU A 151 7.27 -44.56 10.54
CA GLU A 151 7.72 -43.25 10.04
C GLU A 151 6.60 -42.20 10.18
N ARG A 152 5.34 -42.60 9.98
CA ARG A 152 4.17 -41.74 10.19
C ARG A 152 3.97 -41.39 11.67
N LYS A 153 4.10 -42.38 12.57
CA LYS A 153 4.07 -42.18 14.04
C LYS A 153 5.20 -41.26 14.49
N ALA A 154 6.42 -41.47 13.98
CA ALA A 154 7.56 -40.61 14.25
C ALA A 154 7.29 -39.16 13.81
N CYS A 155 6.76 -38.95 12.59
CA CYS A 155 6.30 -37.64 12.12
C CYS A 155 5.25 -37.01 13.06
N HIS A 156 4.29 -37.79 13.56
CA HIS A 156 3.25 -37.30 14.44
C HIS A 156 3.81 -36.78 15.78
N TYR A 157 4.72 -37.53 16.42
CA TYR A 157 5.39 -37.10 17.66
C TYR A 157 6.30 -35.89 17.41
N ALA A 158 7.04 -35.90 16.30
CA ALA A 158 7.83 -34.78 15.83
C ALA A 158 7.02 -33.47 15.70
N ILE A 159 5.83 -33.52 15.11
CA ILE A 159 4.94 -32.36 15.02
C ILE A 159 4.42 -31.97 16.40
N LYS A 160 4.15 -32.94 17.28
CA LYS A 160 3.70 -32.69 18.66
C LYS A 160 4.74 -31.92 19.46
N ASP A 161 6.01 -32.29 19.31
CA ASP A 161 7.13 -31.60 19.95
C ASP A 161 7.32 -30.22 19.33
N PHE A 162 7.28 -30.11 17.99
CA PHE A 162 7.37 -28.83 17.29
C PHE A 162 6.22 -27.86 17.62
N LYS A 163 5.03 -28.37 17.99
CA LYS A 163 3.90 -27.55 18.44
C LYS A 163 4.25 -26.68 19.65
N GLN A 164 5.19 -27.12 20.50
CA GLN A 164 5.68 -26.33 21.63
C GLN A 164 6.50 -25.11 21.18
N VAL A 165 7.05 -25.16 19.96
CA VAL A 165 7.90 -24.12 19.36
C VAL A 165 7.05 -23.18 18.51
N ASP A 166 6.18 -23.74 17.67
CA ASP A 166 5.28 -22.98 16.81
C ASP A 166 3.98 -23.75 16.57
N GLU A 167 2.93 -23.34 17.29
CA GLU A 167 1.63 -23.99 17.22
C GLU A 167 0.96 -23.85 15.84
N VAL A 168 1.11 -22.70 15.19
CA VAL A 168 0.42 -22.40 13.91
C VAL A 168 0.99 -23.24 12.79
N ALA A 169 2.32 -23.29 12.68
CA ALA A 169 3.01 -24.14 11.73
C ALA A 169 2.70 -25.62 12.02
N ALA A 170 2.78 -26.06 13.28
CA ALA A 170 2.43 -27.44 13.67
C ALA A 170 0.99 -27.82 13.27
N LYS A 171 -0.01 -26.95 13.48
CA LYS A 171 -1.40 -27.17 13.06
C LYS A 171 -1.54 -27.34 11.54
N LYS A 172 -0.87 -26.51 10.74
CA LYS A 172 -0.87 -26.63 9.27
C LYS A 172 -0.34 -27.99 8.83
N LEU A 173 0.63 -28.53 9.54
CA LEU A 173 1.27 -29.80 9.21
C LEU A 173 0.48 -31.00 9.68
N TYR A 174 -0.13 -30.92 10.87
CA TYR A 174 -1.09 -31.93 11.29
C TYR A 174 -2.20 -32.08 10.26
N ARG A 175 -2.73 -30.97 9.74
CA ARG A 175 -3.72 -31.01 8.66
C ARG A 175 -3.18 -31.80 7.47
N VAL A 176 -1.97 -31.54 7.01
CA VAL A 176 -1.35 -32.23 5.87
C VAL A 176 -1.09 -33.71 6.16
N LEU A 177 -0.57 -34.06 7.34
CA LEU A 177 -0.29 -35.45 7.74
C LEU A 177 -1.57 -36.29 7.90
N ILE A 178 -2.68 -35.65 8.25
CA ILE A 178 -3.99 -36.27 8.42
C ILE A 178 -4.76 -36.33 7.08
N SER A 179 -4.75 -35.25 6.29
CA SER A 179 -5.49 -35.15 5.04
C SER A 179 -4.85 -35.89 3.87
N SER A 180 -3.52 -36.03 3.89
CA SER A 180 -2.76 -36.68 2.83
C SER A 180 -2.53 -38.11 3.26
N SER A 181 -3.39 -39.02 2.82
CA SER A 181 -3.29 -40.43 3.22
C SER A 181 -1.94 -41.07 2.86
N HIS A 182 -1.16 -40.50 1.91
CA HIS A 182 -0.02 -41.21 1.34
C HIS A 182 1.18 -40.36 0.83
N TRP A 183 1.21 -39.04 1.02
CA TRP A 183 2.35 -38.20 0.58
C TRP A 183 2.52 -36.94 1.42
N VAL A 184 3.75 -36.63 1.85
CA VAL A 184 4.10 -35.31 2.40
C VAL A 184 4.73 -34.49 1.28
N PRO A 185 4.13 -33.36 0.85
CA PRO A 185 4.67 -32.58 -0.23
C PRO A 185 6.10 -32.07 0.00
N TYR A 186 7.02 -32.35 -0.93
CA TYR A 186 8.44 -31.98 -0.81
C TYR A 186 8.68 -30.47 -0.59
N TYR A 187 7.79 -29.61 -1.09
CA TYR A 187 7.86 -28.16 -0.87
C TYR A 187 7.48 -27.77 0.58
N LEU A 188 6.56 -28.50 1.23
CA LEU A 188 6.26 -28.32 2.66
C LEU A 188 7.41 -28.83 3.54
N MET A 189 8.27 -29.72 3.02
CA MET A 189 9.42 -30.26 3.76
C MET A 189 10.61 -29.29 3.85
N LYS A 190 10.71 -28.29 2.97
CA LYS A 190 11.91 -27.43 2.94
C LYS A 190 11.94 -26.42 4.09
N GLN A 191 10.96 -25.52 4.20
CA GLN A 191 10.91 -24.46 5.23
C GLN A 191 9.48 -23.92 5.40
N PRO A 192 8.91 -23.85 6.61
CA PRO A 192 7.58 -23.28 6.85
C PRO A 192 7.52 -21.75 6.66
N TYR A 193 8.65 -21.06 6.85
CA TYR A 193 8.71 -19.59 6.82
C TYR A 193 9.74 -19.07 5.82
N LYS A 194 9.39 -17.97 5.16
CA LYS A 194 10.33 -17.14 4.37
C LYS A 194 10.85 -16.02 5.25
N THR A 195 12.12 -15.66 5.08
CA THR A 195 12.72 -14.50 5.74
C THR A 195 12.61 -13.25 4.85
N ASP A 196 12.31 -12.11 5.46
CA ASP A 196 12.13 -10.84 4.74
C ASP A 196 13.47 -10.11 4.54
N THR A 197 14.37 -10.74 3.80
CA THR A 197 15.72 -10.17 3.54
C THR A 197 15.70 -9.07 2.49
N ALA A 198 14.70 -9.04 1.61
CA ALA A 198 14.57 -8.02 0.59
C ALA A 198 14.09 -6.69 1.19
N GLU A 199 13.12 -6.72 2.11
CA GLU A 199 12.66 -5.51 2.79
C GLU A 199 13.74 -4.90 3.68
N ILE A 200 14.46 -5.72 4.45
CA ILE A 200 15.60 -5.25 5.26
C ILE A 200 16.60 -4.50 4.38
N ARG A 201 17.04 -5.09 3.26
CA ARG A 201 17.98 -4.43 2.34
C ARG A 201 17.44 -3.11 1.78
N ARG A 202 16.15 -3.05 1.43
CA ARG A 202 15.51 -1.81 0.95
C ARG A 202 15.52 -0.72 2.02
N LEU A 203 15.23 -1.09 3.27
CA LEU A 203 15.21 -0.16 4.40
C LEU A 203 16.63 0.30 4.76
N GLU A 204 17.62 -0.59 4.73
CA GLU A 204 19.03 -0.26 4.93
C GLU A 204 19.53 0.73 3.88
N GLN A 205 19.27 0.48 2.59
CA GLN A 205 19.60 1.42 1.50
C GLN A 205 18.89 2.77 1.65
N ARG A 206 17.65 2.76 2.15
CA ARG A 206 16.90 3.99 2.39
C ARG A 206 17.49 4.76 3.56
N LEU A 207 17.93 4.09 4.62
CA LEU A 207 18.55 4.70 5.78
C LEU A 207 19.88 5.34 5.42
N GLU A 208 20.72 4.63 4.66
CA GLU A 208 22.00 5.17 4.15
C GLU A 208 21.78 6.45 3.32
N LEU A 209 20.72 6.47 2.50
CA LEU A 209 20.34 7.69 1.77
C LEU A 209 19.96 8.82 2.73
N LEU A 210 19.13 8.58 3.74
CA LEU A 210 18.76 9.63 4.69
C LEU A 210 19.98 10.16 5.44
N GLU A 211 20.86 9.29 5.93
CA GLU A 211 22.09 9.68 6.64
C GLU A 211 23.03 10.49 5.74
N LYS A 212 23.18 10.10 4.45
CA LYS A 212 24.02 10.83 3.49
C LYS A 212 23.54 12.26 3.19
N TYR A 213 22.24 12.51 3.32
CA TYR A 213 21.62 13.80 3.03
C TYR A 213 21.25 14.58 4.30
N ALA A 214 21.42 14.01 5.50
CA ALA A 214 21.08 14.65 6.77
C ALA A 214 21.85 15.96 6.99
N ASP A 215 23.15 15.98 6.69
CA ASP A 215 24.01 17.15 6.91
C ASP A 215 24.18 18.03 5.66
N LYS A 216 23.49 17.70 4.57
CA LYS A 216 23.62 18.47 3.33
C LYS A 216 22.69 19.66 3.36
N SER A 217 23.23 20.83 3.02
CA SER A 217 22.43 22.02 2.78
C SER A 217 21.71 21.95 1.44
N THR A 218 20.61 22.70 1.35
CA THR A 218 19.89 22.94 0.10
C THR A 218 20.82 23.58 -0.91
N GLN A 219 20.83 23.03 -2.13
CA GLN A 219 21.60 23.55 -3.25
C GLN A 219 20.64 24.13 -4.28
N GLU A 220 20.79 25.41 -4.56
CA GLU A 220 19.98 26.12 -5.55
C GLU A 220 20.86 26.60 -6.70
N VAL A 221 20.39 26.35 -7.91
CA VAL A 221 21.01 26.85 -9.14
C VAL A 221 19.92 27.53 -9.96
N GLU A 222 20.06 28.83 -10.15
CA GLU A 222 19.17 29.62 -10.99
C GLU A 222 19.92 30.05 -12.25
N LYS A 223 19.38 29.67 -13.41
CA LYS A 223 20.02 29.94 -14.70
C LYS A 223 18.99 29.85 -15.83
N ASN A 224 19.14 30.68 -16.86
CA ASN A 224 18.41 30.53 -18.14
C ASN A 224 16.88 30.32 -17.99
N GLY A 225 16.25 31.08 -17.08
CA GLY A 225 14.79 31.05 -16.86
C GLY A 225 14.27 29.80 -16.12
N TYR A 226 15.15 29.03 -15.48
CA TYR A 226 14.77 27.96 -14.57
C TYR A 226 15.50 28.08 -13.23
N LYS A 227 14.85 27.61 -12.16
CA LYS A 227 15.44 27.41 -10.85
C LYS A 227 15.45 25.91 -10.53
N CYS A 228 16.65 25.35 -10.32
CA CYS A 228 16.85 23.98 -9.90
C CYS A 228 17.22 23.94 -8.41
N THR A 229 16.36 23.34 -7.59
CA THR A 229 16.58 23.17 -6.15
C THR A 229 16.77 21.69 -5.83
N GLN A 230 17.90 21.35 -5.22
CA GLN A 230 18.08 20.06 -4.53
C GLN A 230 17.87 20.31 -3.05
N ASP A 231 16.78 19.76 -2.52
CA ASP A 231 16.31 19.94 -1.16
C ASP A 231 16.50 18.61 -0.38
N PRO A 232 17.52 18.52 0.47
CA PRO A 232 17.76 17.37 1.33
C PRO A 232 16.70 17.18 2.41
N GLU A 233 16.03 18.23 2.87
CA GLU A 233 14.98 18.16 3.90
C GLU A 233 13.72 17.51 3.33
N GLU A 234 13.24 17.96 2.17
CA GLU A 234 12.08 17.38 1.49
C GLU A 234 12.46 16.12 0.66
N MET A 235 13.75 15.78 0.58
CA MET A 235 14.31 14.70 -0.23
C MET A 235 13.85 14.76 -1.69
N ARG A 236 13.94 15.94 -2.30
CA ARG A 236 13.46 16.23 -3.67
C ARG A 236 14.47 17.03 -4.49
N VAL A 237 14.41 16.81 -5.80
CA VAL A 237 14.98 17.71 -6.81
C VAL A 237 13.83 18.35 -7.57
N MET A 238 13.85 19.68 -7.68
CA MET A 238 12.77 20.47 -8.24
C MET A 238 13.31 21.39 -9.33
N PHE A 239 12.60 21.45 -10.46
CA PHE A 239 12.78 22.47 -11.49
C PHE A 239 11.55 23.37 -11.52
N GLU A 240 11.75 24.63 -11.18
CA GLU A 240 10.78 25.72 -11.24
C GLU A 240 11.04 26.57 -12.48
N PHE A 241 9.96 27.09 -13.07
CA PHE A 241 9.97 27.92 -14.26
C PHE A 241 8.94 29.04 -14.06
N ASP A 242 9.21 30.24 -14.59
CA ASP A 242 8.31 31.42 -14.45
C ASP A 242 6.96 31.26 -15.15
N GLY A 243 6.84 30.26 -16.02
CA GLY A 243 5.61 29.94 -16.72
C GLY A 243 5.61 28.51 -17.22
N LYS A 244 4.67 28.19 -18.12
CA LYS A 244 4.62 26.86 -18.74
C LYS A 244 5.83 26.70 -19.67
N PRO A 245 6.78 25.79 -19.38
CA PRO A 245 7.93 25.59 -20.25
C PRO A 245 7.50 25.00 -21.60
N SER A 246 8.35 25.19 -22.62
CA SER A 246 8.13 24.67 -23.97
C SER A 246 7.91 23.14 -23.96
N GLU A 247 7.29 22.60 -25.02
CA GLU A 247 7.06 21.16 -25.12
C GLU A 247 8.37 20.36 -25.08
N GLU A 248 9.41 20.84 -25.75
CA GLU A 248 10.72 20.21 -25.76
C GLU A 248 11.36 20.12 -24.36
N VAL A 249 11.30 21.21 -23.58
CA VAL A 249 11.77 21.24 -22.19
C VAL A 249 10.99 20.25 -21.32
N ARG A 250 9.65 20.21 -21.48
CA ARG A 250 8.79 19.26 -20.75
C ARG A 250 9.15 17.82 -21.09
N ASP A 251 9.50 17.52 -22.33
CA ASP A 251 9.88 16.18 -22.75
C ASP A 251 11.26 15.76 -22.27
N ILE A 252 12.22 16.70 -22.19
CA ILE A 252 13.51 16.46 -21.52
C ILE A 252 13.28 16.10 -20.04
N LEU A 253 12.45 16.86 -19.33
CA LEU A 253 12.17 16.61 -17.92
C LEU A 253 11.51 15.23 -17.70
N LYS A 254 10.49 14.89 -18.51
CA LYS A 254 9.82 13.58 -18.45
C LYS A 254 10.78 12.44 -18.75
N ARG A 255 11.60 12.54 -19.79
CA ARG A 255 12.60 11.52 -20.18
C ARG A 255 13.60 11.26 -19.05
N ASN A 256 13.94 12.30 -18.29
CA ASN A 256 14.82 12.20 -17.12
C ASN A 256 14.06 11.88 -15.81
N GLY A 257 12.80 11.46 -15.88
CA GLY A 257 12.03 10.96 -14.75
C GLY A 257 11.48 12.02 -13.79
N PHE A 258 11.47 13.29 -14.19
CA PHE A 258 10.80 14.36 -13.45
C PHE A 258 9.31 14.36 -13.76
N LYS A 259 8.49 14.63 -12.74
CA LYS A 259 7.04 14.67 -12.83
C LYS A 259 6.50 16.01 -12.35
N TRP A 260 5.53 16.56 -13.06
CA TRP A 260 4.86 17.79 -12.63
C TRP A 260 4.11 17.59 -11.31
N SER A 261 4.39 18.45 -10.33
CA SER A 261 3.67 18.53 -9.06
C SER A 261 2.82 19.80 -9.04
N ARG A 262 1.50 19.64 -8.95
CA ARG A 262 0.57 20.79 -8.79
C ARG A 262 0.74 21.51 -7.46
N TYR A 263 1.22 20.83 -6.43
CA TYR A 263 1.38 21.42 -5.10
C TYR A 263 2.65 22.26 -5.01
N ALA A 264 3.75 21.77 -5.58
CA ALA A 264 5.02 22.49 -5.61
C ALA A 264 5.12 23.45 -6.82
N CYS A 265 4.14 23.44 -7.74
CA CYS A 265 4.19 24.15 -9.01
C CYS A 265 5.51 23.96 -9.78
N ALA A 266 6.08 22.76 -9.68
CA ALA A 266 7.42 22.43 -10.16
C ALA A 266 7.49 21.02 -10.76
N TRP A 267 8.53 20.76 -11.54
CA TRP A 267 8.89 19.41 -11.98
C TRP A 267 9.76 18.74 -10.91
N VAL A 268 9.22 17.70 -10.28
CA VAL A 268 9.78 17.10 -9.08
C VAL A 268 10.24 15.67 -9.32
N ARG A 269 11.34 15.29 -8.69
CA ARG A 269 11.82 13.91 -8.57
C ARG A 269 12.37 13.65 -7.16
N LYS A 270 12.26 12.41 -6.66
CA LYS A 270 12.86 12.02 -5.37
C LYS A 270 14.40 12.17 -5.43
N LEU A 271 14.97 12.84 -4.45
CA LEU A 271 16.42 13.01 -4.30
C LEU A 271 17.07 11.65 -4.05
N THR A 272 17.96 11.30 -4.98
CA THR A 272 18.78 10.09 -4.98
C THR A 272 20.07 10.43 -5.75
N PRO A 273 21.16 9.67 -5.57
CA PRO A 273 22.39 9.90 -6.36
C PRO A 273 22.13 9.94 -7.88
N ASN A 274 21.25 9.07 -8.37
CA ASN A 274 20.83 9.09 -9.78
C ASN A 274 20.02 10.36 -10.12
N ALA A 275 19.11 10.81 -9.25
CA ALA A 275 18.37 12.04 -9.50
C ALA A 275 19.29 13.27 -9.58
N SER A 276 20.29 13.39 -8.69
CA SER A 276 21.27 14.49 -8.75
C SER A 276 22.15 14.43 -10.01
N TYR A 277 22.47 13.22 -10.51
CA TYR A 277 23.14 13.06 -11.79
C TYR A 277 22.26 13.49 -12.96
N GLN A 278 21.00 13.03 -12.98
CA GLN A 278 20.05 13.35 -14.05
C GLN A 278 19.66 14.83 -14.05
N ALA A 279 19.56 15.47 -12.87
CA ALA A 279 19.37 16.91 -12.75
C ALA A 279 20.49 17.69 -13.46
N ARG A 280 21.76 17.26 -13.29
CA ARG A 280 22.89 17.87 -14.00
C ARG A 280 22.78 17.71 -15.52
N LEU A 281 22.37 16.54 -16.01
CA LEU A 281 22.15 16.32 -17.44
C LEU A 281 21.00 17.17 -18.00
N VAL A 282 19.91 17.30 -17.24
CA VAL A 282 18.79 18.20 -17.59
C VAL A 282 19.31 19.63 -17.70
N MET A 283 20.00 20.15 -16.67
CA MET A 283 20.56 21.50 -16.69
C MET A 283 21.45 21.74 -17.92
N GLN A 284 22.35 20.80 -18.24
CA GLN A 284 23.18 20.88 -19.45
C GLN A 284 22.37 20.90 -20.75
N SER A 285 21.27 20.16 -20.82
CA SER A 285 20.41 20.11 -22.01
C SER A 285 19.61 21.40 -22.16
N LEU A 286 19.11 21.96 -21.05
CA LEU A 286 18.41 23.24 -21.03
C LEU A 286 19.35 24.39 -21.40
N ASP A 287 20.59 24.37 -20.90
CA ASP A 287 21.61 25.36 -21.24
C ASP A 287 21.97 25.37 -22.72
N LYS A 288 22.04 24.19 -23.36
CA LYS A 288 22.27 24.09 -24.82
C LYS A 288 21.11 24.68 -25.62
N LEU A 289 19.88 24.34 -25.25
CA LEU A 289 18.68 24.88 -25.91
C LEU A 289 18.57 26.41 -25.78
N ALA A 290 19.01 26.97 -24.66
CA ALA A 290 19.06 28.41 -24.47
C ALA A 290 20.16 29.09 -25.29
N GLY A 291 21.28 28.41 -25.55
CA GLY A 291 22.38 28.90 -26.38
C GLY A 291 22.09 28.86 -27.89
N ASP A 292 21.39 27.82 -28.37
CA ASP A 292 21.07 27.64 -29.80
C ASP A 292 19.94 28.57 -30.30
N GLY A 293 19.22 29.26 -29.41
CA GLY A 293 18.17 30.22 -29.76
C GLY A 293 18.63 31.69 -29.86
N GLY A 294 19.94 31.93 -29.80
CA GLY A 294 20.55 33.26 -29.73
C GLY A 294 21.40 33.69 -30.93
N GLU A 295 21.35 32.97 -32.07
CA GLU A 295 22.00 33.36 -33.34
C GLU A 295 20.98 33.72 -34.43
#